data_AF-A0A3B9BTH5-F1
#
_entry.id   AF-A0A3B9BTH5-F1
#
_cell.length_a   1.000
_cell.length_b   1.000
_cell.length_c   1.000
_cell.angle_alpha   90.00
_cell.angle_beta   90.00
_cell.angle_gamma   90.00
#
_symmetry.space_group_name_H-M   'P 1'
#
loop_
_entity.id
_entity.type
_entity.pdbx_description
1 polymer ?
#
loop_
_entity_poly.entity_id
_entity_poly.type
_entity_poly.pdbx_seq_one_letter_code
_entity_poly.pdbx_strand_id
1 'polypeptide(L)'
;MTRYPSEHDEQVGFVNWFRAKFPRVLIFAIPNGGKRSISAGKKFKAEGVVAGVPDLFIPEWNLWVEMKRERGGRLSPDQKDMIAYLEGIGHCVIVGKGAKDASKQIMEKKIGGEKNDYTNL
;
A
#
# COMPACT_ATOMS: atom_id res chain seq x y z
N MET A 1 -25.51 9.03 10.82
CA MET A 1 -24.16 8.47 11.00
C MET A 1 -23.46 8.47 9.66
N THR A 2 -22.39 9.24 9.50
CA THR A 2 -21.62 9.26 8.23
C THR A 2 -20.94 7.90 8.06
N ARG A 3 -21.33 7.14 7.03
CA ARG A 3 -20.72 5.85 6.70
C ARG A 3 -19.39 6.13 5.99
N TYR A 4 -18.29 6.00 6.73
CA TYR A 4 -16.95 6.05 6.14
C TYR A 4 -16.71 4.83 5.24
N PRO A 5 -15.98 4.98 4.11
CA PRO A 5 -15.65 3.87 3.22
C PRO A 5 -14.97 2.70 3.97
N SER A 6 -15.11 1.49 3.45
CA SER A 6 -14.32 0.35 3.94
C SER A 6 -12.86 0.48 3.50
N GLU A 7 -11.95 -0.27 4.12
CA GLU A 7 -10.53 -0.26 3.71
C GLU A 7 -10.37 -0.71 2.25
N HIS A 8 -11.20 -1.67 1.85
CA HIS A 8 -11.33 -2.11 0.47
C HIS A 8 -11.74 -0.97 -0.47
N ASP A 9 -12.78 -0.20 -0.12
CA ASP A 9 -13.25 0.92 -0.94
C ASP A 9 -12.18 2.02 -1.06
N GLU A 10 -11.45 2.31 0.02
CA GLU A 10 -10.33 3.26 0.01
C GLU A 10 -9.21 2.79 -0.92
N GLN A 11 -8.83 1.52 -0.86
CA GLN A 11 -7.81 0.95 -1.75
C GLN A 11 -8.25 0.99 -3.22
N VAL A 12 -9.50 0.62 -3.52
CA VAL A 12 -10.05 0.70 -4.88
C VAL A 12 -10.02 2.13 -5.40
N GLY A 13 -10.46 3.10 -4.59
CA GLY A 13 -10.40 4.52 -4.93
C GLY A 13 -8.99 5.01 -5.22
N PHE A 14 -8.02 4.64 -4.38
CA PHE A 14 -6.61 5.01 -4.56
C PHE A 14 -6.01 4.39 -5.82
N VAL A 15 -6.22 3.09 -6.08
CA VAL A 15 -5.69 2.41 -7.27
C VAL A 15 -6.28 3.02 -8.56
N ASN A 16 -7.57 3.33 -8.57
CA ASN A 16 -8.22 3.97 -9.72
C ASN A 16 -7.64 5.38 -9.98
N TRP A 17 -7.51 6.18 -8.92
CA TRP A 17 -6.88 7.50 -9.02
C TRP A 17 -5.45 7.40 -9.53
N PHE A 18 -4.65 6.49 -8.96
CA PHE A 18 -3.24 6.31 -9.32
C PHE A 18 -3.08 5.97 -10.80
N ARG A 19 -3.85 4.98 -11.28
CA ARG A 19 -3.81 4.55 -12.70
C ARG A 19 -4.28 5.63 -13.66
N ALA A 20 -5.25 6.45 -13.25
CA ALA A 20 -5.70 7.58 -14.06
C ALA A 20 -4.65 8.70 -14.11
N LYS A 21 -3.94 8.94 -12.99
CA LYS A 21 -2.95 10.00 -12.86
C LYS A 21 -1.60 9.63 -13.48
N PHE A 22 -1.18 8.37 -13.36
CA PHE A 22 0.12 7.85 -13.79
C PHE A 22 -0.07 6.62 -14.69
N PRO A 23 -0.64 6.78 -15.91
CA PRO A 23 -1.08 5.65 -16.75
C PRO A 23 0.06 4.72 -17.21
N ARG A 24 1.31 5.17 -17.13
CA ARG A 24 2.51 4.39 -17.50
C ARG A 24 3.22 3.74 -16.31
N VAL A 25 2.82 4.06 -15.08
CA VAL A 25 3.47 3.55 -13.86
C VAL A 25 2.69 2.38 -13.32
N LEU A 26 3.36 1.24 -13.14
CA LEU A 26 2.73 0.03 -12.63
C LEU A 26 2.41 0.16 -11.14
N ILE A 27 1.16 -0.17 -10.78
CA ILE A 27 0.73 -0.42 -9.41
C ILE A 27 -0.08 -1.73 -9.36
N PHE A 28 0.24 -2.59 -8.40
CA PHE A 28 -0.50 -3.83 -8.18
C PHE A 28 -0.69 -4.12 -6.69
N ALA A 29 -1.74 -4.88 -6.41
CA ALA A 29 -2.07 -5.31 -5.06
C ALA A 29 -1.38 -6.62 -4.71
N ILE A 30 -1.00 -6.74 -3.45
CA ILE A 30 -0.50 -7.96 -2.82
C ILE A 30 -1.61 -8.44 -1.89
N PRO A 31 -2.40 -9.46 -2.29
CA PRO A 31 -3.58 -9.89 -1.55
C PRO A 31 -3.23 -10.74 -0.32
N ASN A 32 -2.27 -10.27 0.49
CA ASN A 32 -1.77 -10.95 1.68
C ASN A 32 -2.70 -10.76 2.89
N GLY A 33 -3.52 -9.72 2.90
CA GLY A 33 -4.64 -9.53 3.85
C GLY A 33 -5.90 -10.31 3.46
N GLY A 34 -6.75 -10.60 4.46
CA GLY A 34 -8.09 -11.17 4.24
C GLY A 34 -8.40 -12.43 5.04
N LYS A 35 -9.69 -12.68 5.28
CA LYS A 35 -10.15 -13.93 5.91
C LYS A 35 -9.97 -15.08 4.93
N ARG A 36 -9.40 -16.17 5.42
CA ARG A 36 -9.19 -17.40 4.65
C ARG A 36 -9.52 -18.60 5.53
N SER A 37 -9.81 -19.74 4.90
CA SER A 37 -9.89 -21.01 5.64
C SER A 37 -8.52 -21.39 6.19
N ILE A 38 -8.50 -22.20 7.26
CA ILE A 38 -7.26 -22.69 7.87
C ILE A 38 -6.41 -23.48 6.86
N SER A 39 -7.05 -24.29 6.01
CA SER A 39 -6.36 -25.08 4.99
C SER A 39 -5.72 -24.21 3.91
N ALA A 40 -6.42 -23.17 3.43
CA ALA A 40 -5.86 -22.20 2.51
C ALA A 40 -4.70 -21.41 3.15
N GLY A 41 -4.85 -21.02 4.42
CA GLY A 41 -3.80 -20.34 5.18
C GLY A 41 -2.50 -21.16 5.29
N LYS A 42 -2.59 -22.47 5.52
CA LYS A 42 -1.42 -23.36 5.56
C LYS A 42 -0.71 -23.45 4.20
N LYS A 43 -1.48 -23.63 3.12
CA LYS A 43 -0.92 -23.69 1.76
C LYS A 43 -0.22 -22.37 1.38
N PHE A 44 -0.87 -21.24 1.61
CA PHE A 44 -0.28 -19.93 1.33
C PHE A 44 0.96 -19.63 2.15
N LYS A 45 1.03 -20.05 3.41
CA LYS A 45 2.28 -19.95 4.19
C LYS A 45 3.39 -20.81 3.57
N ALA A 46 3.09 -22.01 3.10
CA ALA A 46 4.06 -22.86 2.40
C ALA A 46 4.48 -22.28 1.04
N GLU A 47 3.60 -21.54 0.38
CA GLU A 47 3.88 -20.79 -0.86
C GLU A 47 4.65 -19.48 -0.60
N GLY A 48 4.88 -19.10 0.66
CA GLY A 48 5.70 -17.95 1.03
C GLY A 48 4.91 -16.67 1.36
N VAL A 49 3.61 -16.74 1.61
CA VAL A 49 2.86 -15.58 2.13
C VAL A 49 3.41 -15.16 3.49
N VAL A 50 3.88 -13.91 3.55
CA VAL A 50 4.38 -13.27 4.76
C VAL A 50 3.32 -12.32 5.31
N ALA A 51 3.05 -12.41 6.62
CA ALA A 51 2.13 -11.51 7.29
C ALA A 51 2.71 -10.09 7.34
N GLY A 52 1.84 -9.08 7.26
CA GLY A 52 2.26 -7.68 7.37
C GLY A 52 2.85 -7.04 6.11
N VAL A 53 3.02 -7.79 5.01
CA VAL A 53 3.38 -7.21 3.70
C VAL A 53 2.37 -6.14 3.30
N PRO A 54 2.81 -4.91 2.93
CA PRO A 54 1.90 -3.84 2.51
C PRO A 54 0.98 -4.21 1.36
N ASP A 55 -0.21 -3.61 1.34
CA ASP A 55 -1.28 -3.95 0.40
C ASP A 55 -0.93 -3.74 -1.07
N LEU A 56 -0.11 -2.73 -1.39
CA LEU A 56 0.22 -2.36 -2.76
C LEU A 56 1.73 -2.13 -2.94
N PHE A 57 2.21 -2.36 -4.15
CA PHE A 57 3.58 -2.04 -4.56
C PHE A 57 3.61 -1.29 -5.89
N ILE A 58 4.50 -0.30 -5.96
CA ILE A 58 4.78 0.52 -7.14
C ILE A 58 6.28 0.33 -7.46
N PRO A 59 6.64 -0.63 -8.34
CA PRO A 59 8.02 -1.06 -8.53
C PRO A 59 8.96 0.05 -9.03
N GLU A 60 8.49 0.86 -9.98
CA GLU A 60 9.29 1.94 -10.59
C GLU A 60 9.76 2.96 -9.54
N TRP A 61 9.01 3.12 -8.45
CA TRP A 61 9.27 4.10 -7.41
C TRP A 61 9.86 3.48 -6.14
N ASN A 62 10.13 2.17 -6.15
CA ASN A 62 10.49 1.39 -4.98
C ASN A 62 9.60 1.70 -3.76
N LEU A 63 8.30 1.82 -4.00
CA LEU A 63 7.34 2.32 -3.03
C LEU A 63 6.28 1.27 -2.70
N TRP A 64 6.15 1.01 -1.40
CA TRP A 64 5.07 0.23 -0.82
C TRP A 64 3.99 1.14 -0.25
N VAL A 65 2.74 0.74 -0.38
CA VAL A 65 1.59 1.45 0.17
C VAL A 65 0.77 0.49 1.01
N GLU A 66 0.70 0.77 2.31
CA GLU A 66 -0.20 0.11 3.24
C GLU A 66 -1.45 0.97 3.39
N MET A 67 -2.62 0.44 3.03
CA MET A 67 -3.88 1.17 3.07
C MET A 67 -4.58 0.94 4.40
N LYS A 68 -5.15 2.02 4.94
CA LYS A 68 -6.01 1.98 6.12
C LYS A 68 -7.29 2.75 5.87
N ARG A 69 -8.35 2.37 6.58
CA ARG A 69 -9.54 3.23 6.67
C ARG A 69 -9.16 4.60 7.18
N GLU A 70 -9.77 5.65 6.62
CA GLU A 70 -9.59 7.04 7.07
C GLU A 70 -9.78 7.16 8.60
N ARG A 71 -10.76 6.44 9.15
CA ARG A 71 -11.02 6.39 10.59
C ARG A 71 -11.00 4.95 11.13
N GLY A 72 -10.28 4.78 12.24
CA GLY A 72 -10.22 3.52 12.99
C GLY A 72 -9.21 2.49 12.46
N GLY A 73 -8.61 2.70 11.29
CA GLY A 73 -7.54 1.86 10.77
C GLY A 73 -6.24 2.05 11.58
N ARG A 74 -5.61 0.94 11.99
CA ARG A 74 -4.33 0.92 12.71
C ARG A 74 -3.45 -0.19 12.13
N LEU A 75 -2.14 0.03 12.15
CA LEU A 75 -1.18 -1.01 11.81
C LEU A 75 -1.23 -2.14 12.85
N SER A 76 -1.20 -3.39 12.38
CA SER A 76 -0.93 -4.55 13.23
C SER A 76 0.56 -4.58 13.64
N PRO A 77 0.95 -5.39 14.65
CA PRO A 77 2.35 -5.63 14.95
C PRO A 77 3.16 -6.10 13.74
N ASP A 78 2.70 -7.14 13.04
CA ASP A 78 3.38 -7.68 11.84
C ASP A 78 3.59 -6.62 10.75
N GLN A 79 2.63 -5.71 10.56
CA GLN A 79 2.75 -4.62 9.60
C GLN A 79 3.84 -3.63 10.00
N LYS A 80 3.96 -3.31 11.30
CA LYS A 80 5.03 -2.43 11.78
C LYS A 80 6.40 -3.06 11.59
N ASP A 81 6.54 -4.34 11.91
CA ASP A 81 7.82 -5.06 11.77
C ASP A 81 8.23 -5.16 10.30
N MET A 82 7.28 -5.44 9.40
CA MET A 82 7.53 -5.47 7.95
C MET A 82 7.91 -4.09 7.41
N ILE A 83 7.21 -3.02 7.82
CA ILE A 83 7.54 -1.64 7.42
C ILE A 83 8.97 -1.31 7.86
N ALA A 84 9.32 -1.59 9.13
CA ALA A 84 10.65 -1.33 9.65
C ALA A 84 11.74 -2.12 8.90
N TYR A 85 11.46 -3.38 8.53
CA TYR A 85 12.34 -4.17 7.69
C TYR A 85 12.54 -3.54 6.30
N LEU A 86 11.45 -3.20 5.60
CA LEU A 86 11.48 -2.61 4.26
C LEU A 86 12.24 -1.27 4.25
N GLU A 87 11.97 -0.40 5.22
CA GLU A 87 12.69 0.86 5.38
C GLU A 87 14.16 0.63 5.72
N GLY A 88 14.47 -0.37 6.55
CA GLY A 88 15.83 -0.76 6.91
C GLY A 88 16.68 -1.24 5.73
N ILE A 89 16.05 -1.76 4.67
CA ILE A 89 16.73 -2.14 3.41
C ILE A 89 16.61 -1.07 2.32
N GLY A 90 16.20 0.16 2.67
CA GLY A 90 16.19 1.31 1.77
C GLY A 90 14.96 1.42 0.86
N HIS A 91 13.90 0.65 1.10
CA HIS A 91 12.63 0.84 0.41
C HIS A 91 11.84 1.99 1.03
N CYS A 92 10.96 2.60 0.24
CA CYS A 92 10.00 3.58 0.76
C CYS A 92 8.68 2.88 1.11
N VAL A 93 8.11 3.21 2.26
CA VAL A 93 6.75 2.81 2.60
C VAL A 93 5.91 4.05 2.95
N ILE A 94 4.64 4.05 2.54
CA ILE A 94 3.65 4.99 3.05
C ILE A 94 2.48 4.23 3.68
N VAL A 95 1.88 4.84 4.70
CA VAL A 95 0.66 4.35 5.34
C VAL A 95 -0.45 5.34 5.00
N GLY A 96 -1.32 4.96 4.07
CA GLY A 96 -2.39 5.80 3.57
C GLY A 96 -3.66 5.69 4.40
N LYS A 97 -4.02 6.72 5.16
CA LYS A 97 -5.29 6.78 5.92
C LYS A 97 -6.43 7.23 5.00
N GLY A 98 -6.91 6.30 4.19
CA GLY A 98 -7.86 6.54 3.11
C GLY A 98 -7.18 6.98 1.81
N ALA A 99 -7.93 6.94 0.71
CA ALA A 99 -7.43 7.21 -0.63
C ALA A 99 -6.87 8.63 -0.77
N LYS A 100 -7.52 9.61 -0.12
CA LYS A 100 -7.13 11.03 -0.19
C LYS A 100 -5.77 11.26 0.48
N ASP A 101 -5.55 10.66 1.64
CA ASP A 101 -4.28 10.77 2.37
C ASP A 101 -3.15 10.08 1.60
N ALA A 102 -3.39 8.85 1.11
CA ALA A 102 -2.42 8.13 0.27
C ALA A 102 -2.02 8.95 -0.97
N SER A 103 -3.01 9.47 -1.70
CA SER A 103 -2.79 10.30 -2.89
C SER A 103 -2.00 11.57 -2.56
N LYS A 104 -2.34 12.25 -1.45
CA LYS A 104 -1.62 13.44 -0.99
C LYS A 104 -0.15 13.11 -0.71
N GLN A 105 0.12 12.04 0.02
CA GLN A 105 1.48 11.61 0.32
C GLN A 105 2.27 11.33 -0.96
N ILE A 106 1.67 10.65 -1.96
CA ILE A 106 2.30 10.45 -3.27
C ILE A 106 2.67 11.78 -3.94
N MET A 107 1.76 12.75 -3.94
CA MET A 107 2.00 14.05 -4.58
C MET A 107 3.04 14.90 -3.85
N GLU A 108 3.20 14.73 -2.53
CA GLU A 108 4.15 15.47 -1.71
C GLU A 108 5.54 14.81 -1.63
N LYS A 109 5.61 13.48 -1.80
CA LYS A 109 6.87 12.74 -1.75
C LYS A 109 7.71 13.07 -2.98
N LYS A 110 8.88 13.69 -2.77
CA LYS A 110 9.98 13.67 -3.75
C LYS A 110 10.57 12.26 -3.76
N ILE A 111 10.09 11.39 -4.65
CA ILE A 111 10.69 10.07 -4.82
C ILE A 111 11.83 10.19 -5.83
N GLY A 112 13.03 9.78 -5.42
CA GLY A 112 14.24 9.79 -6.26
C GLY A 112 15.35 10.70 -5.73
N GLY A 113 16.38 10.08 -5.17
CA GLY A 113 17.73 10.64 -5.26
C GLY A 113 18.01 10.87 -6.75
N GLU A 114 18.31 12.12 -7.09
CA GLU A 114 18.33 12.68 -8.44
C GLU A 114 16.97 12.76 -9.16
N LYS A 115 16.27 13.88 -8.91
CA LYS A 115 15.34 14.57 -9.83
C LYS A 115 14.50 13.68 -10.77
N ASN A 116 13.63 12.84 -10.25
CA ASN A 116 12.43 12.46 -10.99
C ASN A 116 11.23 13.22 -10.43
N ASP A 117 10.97 14.38 -11.03
CA ASP A 117 9.76 15.15 -10.75
C ASP A 117 8.58 14.46 -11.47
N TYR A 118 8.01 13.43 -10.84
CA TYR A 118 6.87 12.66 -11.39
C TYR A 118 5.60 13.50 -11.57
N THR A 119 5.62 14.77 -11.17
CA THR A 119 4.52 15.72 -11.40
C THR A 119 4.35 16.10 -12.88
N ASN A 120 5.31 15.75 -13.76
CA ASN A 120 5.31 16.08 -15.18
C ASN A 120 5.15 14.88 -16.16
N LEU A 121 4.74 13.69 -15.69
CA LEU A 121 4.47 12.51 -16.56
C LEU A 121 2.97 12.27 -16.80
#